data_AF-A0A7L2I7P3-F1
#
_entry.id   AF-A0A7L2I7P3-F1
#
_cell.length_a   1.000
_cell.length_b   1.000
_cell.length_c   1.000
_cell.angle_alpha   90.00
_cell.angle_beta   90.00
_cell.angle_gamma   90.00
#
_symmetry.space_group_name_H-M   'P 1'
#
loop_
_entity.id
_entity.type
_entity.pdbx_description
1 polymer ?
#
loop_
_entity_poly.entity_id
_entity_poly.type
_entity_poly.pdbx_seq_one_letter_code
_entity_poly.pdbx_strand_id
1 'polypeptide(L)'
;VAAADTRVLALAAEVAESREQDIPLLLLKLKGILNDSSLGCEESKKIKQDIYDYDLTRYCMLLLRQDHSRLRGGWATAAQLAEILSHCCVGLEVKEDPEEFHKKFLPSAIDNLLSLGRRLQARFIRAVKDREKQDFLHWFQTVTDAICWLFGGHIRLAKCVLQNDHFLQLLITDDVETAAIMMSVLHNILRVNSSVLLEVDEETLHSVLDELVYKLSSTANPVIGNSATKLLLLVAKFGKQLVELLTARYKGLKGLLSKQWTGKGFDRDLNQLLDLLYSKQSNEKGQMEEQHQAACIIQAAWRGFQMRKRLKKLPQAVTTLQRSFR
;
A
#
# COMPACT_ATOMS: atom_id res chain seq x y z
N VAL A 1 14.40 -24.81 -31.78
CA VAL A 1 14.68 -23.49 -31.17
C VAL A 1 14.13 -22.44 -32.12
N ALA A 2 13.09 -21.70 -31.73
CA ALA A 2 12.61 -20.61 -32.57
C ALA A 2 13.71 -19.54 -32.62
N ALA A 3 14.05 -19.04 -33.81
CA ALA A 3 15.10 -18.02 -33.96
C ALA A 3 14.73 -16.76 -33.16
N ALA A 4 15.67 -16.21 -32.39
CA ALA A 4 15.45 -14.98 -31.63
C ALA A 4 15.08 -13.80 -32.55
N ASP A 5 14.32 -12.83 -32.04
CA ASP A 5 13.94 -11.63 -32.80
C ASP A 5 15.20 -10.87 -33.24
N THR A 6 15.33 -10.64 -34.54
CA THR A 6 16.53 -10.03 -35.14
C THR A 6 16.76 -8.60 -34.65
N ARG A 7 15.71 -7.87 -34.26
CA ARG A 7 15.82 -6.50 -33.75
C ARG A 7 16.38 -6.51 -32.33
N VAL A 8 15.93 -7.43 -31.49
CA VAL A 8 16.45 -7.60 -30.11
C VAL A 8 17.91 -8.04 -30.16
N LEU A 9 18.24 -9.01 -31.02
CA LEU A 9 19.60 -9.47 -31.27
C LEU A 9 20.53 -8.34 -31.72
N ALA A 10 20.11 -7.56 -32.72
CA ALA A 10 20.90 -6.44 -33.22
C ALA A 10 21.12 -5.38 -32.13
N LEU A 11 20.11 -5.10 -31.33
CA LEU A 11 20.23 -4.15 -30.22
C LEU A 11 21.16 -4.67 -29.12
N ALA A 12 21.09 -5.94 -28.79
CA ALA A 12 21.99 -6.55 -27.80
C ALA A 12 23.46 -6.50 -28.25
N ALA A 13 23.73 -6.77 -29.53
CA ALA A 13 25.05 -6.62 -30.11
C ALA A 13 25.53 -5.15 -30.06
N GLU A 14 24.68 -4.20 -30.44
CA GLU A 14 25.00 -2.76 -30.39
C GLU A 14 25.28 -2.29 -28.96
N VAL A 15 24.52 -2.77 -27.96
CA VAL A 15 24.75 -2.46 -26.54
C VAL A 15 26.09 -3.03 -26.04
N ALA A 16 26.44 -4.26 -26.44
CA ALA A 16 27.68 -4.91 -26.04
C ALA A 16 28.94 -4.20 -26.57
N GLU A 17 28.86 -3.60 -27.76
CA GLU A 17 29.99 -2.91 -28.41
C GLU A 17 30.05 -1.41 -28.09
N SER A 18 29.00 -0.86 -27.48
CA SER A 18 28.87 0.59 -27.24
C SER A 18 29.53 1.06 -25.95
N ARG A 19 29.83 2.36 -25.89
CA ARG A 19 30.29 3.03 -24.66
C ARG A 19 29.14 3.12 -23.65
N GLU A 20 29.46 3.02 -22.36
CA GLU A 20 28.47 3.08 -21.28
C GLU A 20 27.53 4.30 -21.34
N GLN A 21 28.02 5.44 -21.85
CA GLN A 21 27.25 6.68 -21.96
C GLN A 21 26.15 6.63 -23.04
N ASP A 22 26.27 5.74 -24.02
CA ASP A 22 25.34 5.62 -25.14
C ASP A 22 24.27 4.55 -24.90
N ILE A 23 24.56 3.57 -24.03
CA ILE A 23 23.66 2.47 -23.66
C ILE A 23 22.25 2.96 -23.26
N PRO A 24 22.05 4.03 -22.46
CA PRO A 24 20.70 4.49 -22.11
C PRO A 24 19.84 4.81 -23.33
N LEU A 25 20.41 5.47 -24.34
CA LEU A 25 19.68 5.85 -25.56
C LEU A 25 19.41 4.65 -26.47
N LEU A 26 20.33 3.69 -26.51
CA LEU A 26 20.13 2.43 -27.24
C LEU A 26 18.98 1.65 -26.64
N LEU A 27 18.92 1.52 -25.31
CA LEU A 27 17.84 0.81 -24.63
C LEU A 27 16.47 1.46 -24.84
N LEU A 28 16.39 2.77 -25.11
CA LEU A 28 15.12 3.40 -25.50
C LEU A 28 14.54 2.83 -26.80
N LYS A 29 15.36 2.28 -27.69
CA LYS A 29 14.89 1.61 -28.91
C LYS A 29 13.99 0.41 -28.60
N LEU A 30 14.11 -0.20 -27.41
CA LEU A 30 13.22 -1.27 -26.95
C LEU A 30 11.75 -0.83 -26.91
N LYS A 31 11.46 0.46 -26.65
CA LYS A 31 10.09 0.96 -26.65
C LYS A 31 9.43 0.80 -28.03
N GLY A 32 10.18 1.02 -29.10
CA GLY A 32 9.69 0.81 -30.47
C GLY A 32 9.45 -0.66 -30.79
N ILE A 33 10.31 -1.56 -30.27
CA ILE A 33 10.17 -3.01 -30.46
C ILE A 33 8.95 -3.54 -29.70
N LEU A 34 8.72 -3.07 -28.46
CA LEU A 34 7.61 -3.51 -27.62
C LEU A 34 6.23 -2.99 -28.09
N ASN A 35 6.20 -1.80 -28.69
CA ASN A 35 4.95 -1.13 -29.10
C ASN A 35 4.54 -1.40 -30.55
N ASP A 36 5.21 -2.33 -31.23
CA ASP A 36 4.87 -2.69 -32.60
C ASP A 36 3.46 -3.31 -32.63
N SER A 37 2.51 -2.55 -33.19
CA SER A 37 1.08 -2.88 -33.20
C SER A 37 0.74 -4.11 -34.04
N SER A 38 1.72 -4.63 -34.80
CA SER A 38 1.59 -5.85 -35.58
C SER A 38 1.81 -7.13 -34.75
N LEU A 39 2.30 -7.02 -33.51
CA LEU A 39 2.67 -8.18 -32.69
C LEU A 39 1.45 -8.92 -32.12
N GLY A 40 1.40 -10.22 -32.38
CA GLY A 40 0.52 -11.12 -31.64
C GLY A 40 0.95 -11.32 -30.19
N CYS A 41 0.06 -11.86 -29.33
CA CYS A 41 0.36 -12.15 -27.92
C CYS A 41 1.61 -13.04 -27.75
N GLU A 42 1.73 -14.10 -28.56
CA GLU A 42 2.87 -15.03 -28.51
C GLU A 42 4.18 -14.40 -28.99
N GLU A 43 4.12 -13.53 -30.00
CA GLU A 43 5.30 -12.80 -30.49
C GLU A 43 5.79 -11.80 -29.45
N SER A 44 4.86 -11.09 -28.78
CA SER A 44 5.20 -10.19 -27.67
C SER A 44 5.87 -10.94 -26.51
N LYS A 45 5.34 -12.11 -26.12
CA LYS A 45 5.96 -12.95 -25.08
C LYS A 45 7.37 -13.39 -25.48
N LYS A 46 7.55 -13.81 -26.73
CA LYS A 46 8.86 -14.23 -27.26
C LYS A 46 9.86 -13.07 -27.26
N ILE A 47 9.46 -11.89 -27.72
CA ILE A 47 10.32 -10.69 -27.68
C ILE A 47 10.75 -10.36 -26.26
N LYS A 48 9.83 -10.41 -25.28
CA LYS A 48 10.17 -10.19 -23.87
C LYS A 48 11.15 -11.23 -23.33
N GLN A 49 10.98 -12.49 -23.74
CA GLN A 49 11.92 -13.56 -23.40
C GLN A 49 13.31 -13.26 -23.98
N ASP A 50 13.41 -12.92 -25.26
CA ASP A 50 14.68 -12.57 -25.88
C ASP A 50 15.33 -11.35 -25.18
N ILE A 51 14.57 -10.30 -24.86
CA ILE A 51 15.07 -9.12 -24.14
C ILE A 51 15.61 -9.51 -22.74
N TYR A 52 14.98 -10.47 -22.08
CA TYR A 52 15.44 -11.00 -20.79
C TYR A 52 16.72 -11.84 -20.93
N ASP A 53 16.74 -12.76 -21.91
CA ASP A 53 17.85 -13.69 -22.14
C ASP A 53 19.14 -12.97 -22.59
N TYR A 54 19.02 -11.85 -23.31
CA TYR A 54 20.15 -10.98 -23.66
C TYR A 54 20.50 -9.94 -22.58
N ASP A 55 20.03 -10.12 -21.35
CA ASP A 55 20.32 -9.26 -20.18
C ASP A 55 19.94 -7.78 -20.33
N LEU A 56 19.19 -7.39 -21.36
CA LEU A 56 18.83 -5.99 -21.61
C LEU A 56 17.97 -5.41 -20.47
N THR A 57 17.13 -6.24 -19.85
CA THR A 57 16.38 -5.85 -18.65
C THR A 57 17.30 -5.57 -17.44
N ARG A 58 18.40 -6.33 -17.29
CA ARG A 58 19.40 -6.09 -16.24
C ARG A 58 20.16 -4.79 -16.51
N TYR A 59 20.50 -4.48 -17.76
CA TYR A 59 21.09 -3.19 -18.11
C TYR A 59 20.16 -2.01 -17.79
N CYS A 60 18.87 -2.09 -18.16
CA CYS A 60 17.87 -1.09 -17.74
C CYS A 60 17.89 -0.89 -16.22
N MET A 61 17.88 -1.99 -15.45
CA MET A 61 17.90 -1.95 -13.99
C MET A 61 19.16 -1.28 -13.42
N LEU A 62 20.34 -1.57 -13.98
CA LEU A 62 21.61 -0.97 -13.55
C LEU A 62 21.62 0.54 -13.80
N LEU A 63 21.11 1.00 -14.93
CA LEU A 63 21.05 2.42 -15.27
C LEU A 63 20.14 3.22 -14.34
N LEU A 64 19.02 2.63 -13.88
CA LEU A 64 18.09 3.28 -12.93
C LEU A 64 18.73 3.54 -11.56
N ARG A 65 19.83 2.85 -11.21
CA ARG A 65 20.56 3.11 -9.96
C ARG A 65 21.50 4.30 -10.04
N GLN A 66 21.96 4.64 -11.25
CA GLN A 66 23.01 5.64 -11.47
C GLN A 66 22.56 7.06 -11.13
N ASP A 67 23.52 7.99 -11.13
CA ASP A 67 23.23 9.41 -11.00
C ASP A 67 22.68 9.95 -12.34
N HIS A 68 21.38 10.22 -12.35
CA HIS A 68 20.65 10.70 -13.51
C HIS A 68 21.06 12.10 -13.98
N SER A 69 21.85 12.85 -13.21
CA SER A 69 22.47 14.09 -13.70
C SER A 69 23.59 13.83 -14.72
N ARG A 70 24.19 12.64 -14.68
CA ARG A 70 25.27 12.21 -15.58
C ARG A 70 24.78 11.29 -16.69
N LEU A 71 23.58 10.74 -16.55
CA LEU A 71 22.96 9.91 -17.57
C LEU A 71 22.65 10.74 -18.81
N ARG A 72 23.06 10.26 -19.99
CA ARG A 72 22.73 10.92 -21.26
C ARG A 72 21.21 10.94 -21.45
N GLY A 73 20.65 12.13 -21.66
CA GLY A 73 19.19 12.34 -21.72
C GLY A 73 18.50 12.46 -20.34
N GLY A 74 19.26 12.41 -19.25
CA GLY A 74 18.82 12.81 -17.91
C GLY A 74 17.62 12.05 -17.34
N TRP A 75 16.79 12.77 -16.57
CA TRP A 75 15.60 12.22 -15.90
C TRP A 75 14.54 11.70 -16.86
N ALA A 76 14.38 12.33 -18.03
CA ALA A 76 13.44 11.88 -19.06
C ALA A 76 13.79 10.46 -19.57
N THR A 77 15.09 10.17 -19.73
CA THR A 77 15.55 8.85 -20.14
C THR A 77 15.36 7.83 -19.02
N ALA A 78 15.65 8.21 -17.77
CA ALA A 78 15.42 7.35 -16.61
C ALA A 78 13.95 6.94 -16.47
N ALA A 79 13.01 7.89 -16.63
CA ALA A 79 11.58 7.60 -16.57
C ALA A 79 11.12 6.67 -17.70
N GLN A 80 11.64 6.83 -18.92
CA GLN A 80 11.33 5.91 -20.02
C GLN A 80 11.96 4.53 -19.83
N LEU A 81 13.17 4.42 -19.27
CA LEU A 81 13.77 3.14 -18.94
C LEU A 81 13.00 2.40 -17.84
N ALA A 82 12.41 3.14 -16.89
CA ALA A 82 11.51 2.59 -15.87
C ALA A 82 10.24 1.98 -16.49
N GLU A 83 9.62 2.70 -17.44
CA GLU A 83 8.48 2.21 -18.22
C GLU A 83 8.86 0.96 -19.05
N ILE A 84 9.97 1.00 -19.79
CA ILE A 84 10.44 -0.16 -20.57
C ILE A 84 10.67 -1.37 -19.66
N LEU A 85 11.35 -1.18 -18.52
CA LEU A 85 11.63 -2.25 -17.58
C LEU A 85 10.33 -2.90 -17.08
N SER A 86 9.33 -2.11 -16.68
CA SER A 86 8.06 -2.66 -16.20
C SER A 86 7.32 -3.43 -17.30
N HIS A 87 7.29 -2.91 -18.53
CA HIS A 87 6.63 -3.55 -19.67
C HIS A 87 7.31 -4.86 -20.09
N CYS A 88 8.64 -4.94 -20.03
CA CYS A 88 9.39 -6.17 -20.29
C CYS A 88 9.09 -7.26 -19.25
N CYS A 89 8.90 -6.88 -17.98
CA CYS A 89 8.71 -7.83 -16.88
C CYS A 89 7.29 -8.41 -16.80
N VAL A 90 6.27 -7.66 -17.23
CA VAL A 90 4.87 -8.10 -17.12
C VAL A 90 4.48 -9.02 -18.28
N GLY A 91 3.96 -10.21 -17.95
CA GLY A 91 3.60 -11.23 -18.94
C GLY A 91 4.80 -12.03 -19.50
N LEU A 92 5.98 -11.86 -18.90
CA LEU A 92 7.17 -12.67 -19.19
C LEU A 92 7.08 -14.00 -18.44
N GLU A 93 7.25 -15.11 -19.16
CA GLU A 93 7.29 -16.47 -18.62
C GLU A 93 8.73 -16.99 -18.65
N VAL A 94 9.50 -16.64 -17.62
CA VAL A 94 10.92 -17.02 -17.52
C VAL A 94 11.07 -18.54 -17.45
N LYS A 95 11.77 -19.10 -18.44
CA LYS A 95 12.03 -20.55 -18.54
C LYS A 95 13.19 -21.00 -17.67
N GLU A 96 14.22 -20.17 -17.55
CA GLU A 96 15.45 -20.46 -16.82
C GLU A 96 15.45 -19.75 -15.46
N ASP A 97 15.46 -20.52 -14.38
CA ASP A 97 15.41 -20.02 -12.98
C ASP A 97 14.29 -18.99 -12.69
N PRO A 98 13.01 -19.42 -12.76
CA PRO A 98 11.89 -18.55 -12.42
C PRO A 98 11.92 -18.07 -10.96
N GLU A 99 12.61 -18.79 -10.07
CA GLU A 99 12.73 -18.38 -8.68
C GLU A 99 13.63 -17.16 -8.52
N GLU A 100 14.77 -17.12 -9.19
CA GLU A 100 15.64 -15.94 -9.21
C GLU A 100 14.88 -14.72 -9.75
N PHE A 101 14.12 -14.89 -10.82
CA PHE A 101 13.31 -13.81 -11.40
C PHE A 101 12.31 -13.24 -10.38
N HIS A 102 11.50 -14.11 -9.77
CA HIS A 102 10.43 -13.66 -8.88
C HIS A 102 10.90 -13.25 -7.49
N LYS A 103 11.95 -13.88 -6.93
CA LYS A 103 12.41 -13.63 -5.56
C LYS A 103 13.52 -12.58 -5.46
N LYS A 104 14.28 -12.32 -6.54
CA LYS A 104 15.38 -11.36 -6.52
C LYS A 104 15.20 -10.24 -7.55
N PHE A 105 15.03 -10.60 -8.82
CA PHE A 105 15.03 -9.62 -9.90
C PHE A 105 13.85 -8.65 -9.80
N LEU A 106 12.61 -9.16 -9.67
CA LEU A 106 11.41 -8.32 -9.59
C LEU A 106 11.38 -7.42 -8.34
N PRO A 107 11.70 -7.90 -7.12
CA PRO A 107 11.83 -7.01 -5.95
C PRO A 107 12.90 -5.93 -6.14
N SER A 108 14.05 -6.26 -6.74
CA SER A 108 15.11 -5.30 -7.06
C SER A 108 14.67 -4.26 -8.10
N ALA A 109 13.87 -4.67 -9.10
CA ALA A 109 13.28 -3.76 -10.06
C ALA A 109 12.35 -2.74 -9.37
N ILE A 110 11.45 -3.22 -8.51
CA ILE A 110 10.54 -2.37 -7.73
C ILE A 110 11.32 -1.39 -6.84
N ASP A 111 12.34 -1.86 -6.12
CA ASP A 111 13.17 -1.02 -5.27
C ASP A 111 13.83 0.14 -6.06
N ASN A 112 14.41 -0.17 -7.22
CA ASN A 112 15.01 0.84 -8.08
C ASN A 112 13.99 1.86 -8.61
N LEU A 113 12.79 1.40 -9.00
CA LEU A 113 11.72 2.28 -9.47
C LEU A 113 11.24 3.21 -8.34
N LEU A 114 11.06 2.70 -7.13
CA LEU A 114 10.68 3.49 -5.97
C LEU A 114 11.78 4.51 -5.59
N SER A 115 13.04 4.08 -5.64
CA SER A 115 14.20 4.97 -5.41
C SER A 115 14.25 6.11 -6.44
N LEU A 116 14.01 5.80 -7.72
CA LEU A 116 13.90 6.82 -8.78
C LEU A 116 12.72 7.77 -8.53
N GLY A 117 11.55 7.24 -8.20
CA GLY A 117 10.37 8.01 -7.83
C GLY A 117 10.67 9.00 -6.71
N ARG A 118 11.35 8.56 -5.64
CA ARG A 118 11.74 9.41 -4.51
C ARG A 118 12.66 10.55 -4.93
N ARG A 119 13.65 10.25 -5.78
CA ARG A 119 14.56 11.27 -6.31
C ARG A 119 13.81 12.30 -7.16
N LEU A 120 12.86 11.85 -7.99
CA LEU A 120 12.01 12.73 -8.80
C LEU A 120 11.10 13.61 -7.94
N GLN A 121 10.43 13.04 -6.94
CA GLN A 121 9.62 13.79 -5.98
C GLN A 121 10.45 14.87 -5.27
N ALA A 122 11.65 14.52 -4.79
CA ALA A 122 12.54 15.49 -4.15
C ALA A 122 12.99 16.62 -5.09
N ARG A 123 13.17 16.34 -6.38
CA ARG A 123 13.50 17.35 -7.40
C ARG A 123 12.30 18.23 -7.72
N PHE A 124 11.12 17.64 -7.85
CA PHE A 124 9.86 18.36 -8.05
C PHE A 124 9.61 19.38 -6.93
N ILE A 125 9.70 18.95 -5.66
CA ILE A 125 9.48 19.83 -4.49
C ILE A 125 10.49 20.99 -4.46
N ARG A 126 11.74 20.75 -4.88
CA ARG A 126 12.81 21.77 -4.88
C ARG A 126 12.80 22.66 -6.12
N ALA A 127 12.11 22.28 -7.20
CA ALA A 127 12.10 23.05 -8.42
C ALA A 127 11.40 24.39 -8.19
N VAL A 128 11.98 25.47 -8.71
CA VAL A 128 11.44 26.83 -8.55
C VAL A 128 10.65 27.26 -9.78
N LYS A 129 11.08 26.82 -10.97
CA LYS A 129 10.44 27.19 -12.24
C LYS A 129 9.30 26.24 -12.56
N ASP A 130 8.16 26.80 -12.97
CA ASP A 130 6.95 26.01 -13.27
C ASP A 130 7.15 24.99 -14.39
N ARG A 131 7.91 25.33 -15.43
CA ARG A 131 8.24 24.37 -16.51
C ARG A 131 9.02 23.17 -16.00
N GLU A 132 10.05 23.41 -15.19
CA GLU A 132 10.85 22.34 -14.59
C GLU A 132 10.00 21.49 -13.63
N LYS A 133 9.09 22.12 -12.86
CA LYS A 133 8.11 21.38 -12.04
C LYS A 133 7.22 20.46 -12.88
N GLN A 134 6.65 20.97 -13.97
CA GLN A 134 5.80 20.18 -14.86
C GLN A 134 6.55 18.98 -15.44
N ASP A 135 7.80 19.18 -15.87
CA ASP A 135 8.64 18.09 -16.38
C ASP A 135 8.91 17.02 -15.30
N PHE A 136 9.30 17.43 -14.09
CA PHE A 136 9.54 16.49 -12.98
C PHE A 136 8.28 15.76 -12.55
N LEU A 137 7.13 16.43 -12.53
CA LEU A 137 5.85 15.81 -12.20
C LEU A 137 5.46 14.78 -13.26
N HIS A 138 5.65 15.09 -14.54
CA HIS A 138 5.38 14.16 -15.63
C HIS A 138 6.27 12.91 -15.56
N TRP A 139 7.58 13.08 -15.33
CA TRP A 139 8.48 11.94 -15.16
C TRP A 139 8.15 11.14 -13.89
N PHE A 140 7.76 11.81 -12.81
CA PHE A 140 7.32 11.14 -11.59
C PHE A 140 6.08 10.28 -11.84
N GLN A 141 5.07 10.83 -12.54
CA GLN A 141 3.87 10.08 -12.95
C GLN A 141 4.23 8.85 -13.78
N THR A 142 5.11 9.02 -14.78
CA THR A 142 5.58 7.91 -15.63
C THR A 142 6.20 6.78 -14.80
N VAL A 143 7.02 7.12 -13.80
CA VAL A 143 7.64 6.13 -12.92
C VAL A 143 6.61 5.48 -11.99
N THR A 144 5.66 6.24 -11.44
CA THR A 144 4.59 5.67 -10.59
C THR A 144 3.63 4.77 -11.36
N ASP A 145 3.37 5.09 -12.64
CA ASP A 145 2.59 4.24 -13.53
C ASP A 145 3.35 2.95 -13.85
N ALA A 146 4.67 3.03 -14.08
CA ALA A 146 5.51 1.86 -14.26
C ALA A 146 5.53 0.95 -13.01
N ILE A 147 5.54 1.53 -11.80
CA ILE A 147 5.39 0.78 -10.54
C ILE A 147 4.03 0.07 -10.49
N CYS A 148 2.95 0.79 -10.78
CA CYS A 148 1.59 0.23 -10.82
C CYS A 148 1.44 -0.89 -11.82
N TRP A 149 2.00 -0.72 -13.01
CA TRP A 149 2.02 -1.75 -14.06
C TRP A 149 2.73 -3.01 -13.58
N LEU A 150 3.90 -2.85 -12.95
CA LEU A 150 4.74 -3.97 -12.53
C LEU A 150 4.08 -4.82 -11.44
N PHE A 151 3.60 -4.20 -10.34
CA PHE A 151 2.92 -4.98 -9.29
C PHE A 151 1.51 -5.42 -9.71
N GLY A 152 0.87 -4.72 -10.66
CA GLY A 152 -0.40 -5.13 -11.24
C GLY A 152 -0.28 -6.43 -12.04
N GLY A 153 0.84 -6.62 -12.75
CA GLY A 153 1.17 -7.87 -13.42
C GLY A 153 1.69 -8.97 -12.48
N HIS A 154 2.28 -8.60 -11.35
CA HIS A 154 2.88 -9.52 -10.37
C HIS A 154 2.38 -9.24 -8.95
N ILE A 155 1.18 -9.76 -8.64
CA ILE A 155 0.42 -9.47 -7.39
C ILE A 155 1.27 -9.61 -6.10
N ARG A 156 2.22 -10.55 -6.07
CA ARG A 156 3.11 -10.76 -4.91
C ARG A 156 4.01 -9.56 -4.61
N LEU A 157 4.30 -8.72 -5.59
CA LEU A 157 5.08 -7.49 -5.41
C LEU A 157 4.33 -6.42 -4.62
N ALA A 158 3.01 -6.50 -4.50
CA ALA A 158 2.23 -5.58 -3.66
C ALA A 158 2.79 -5.53 -2.22
N LYS A 159 3.17 -6.69 -1.67
CA LYS A 159 3.81 -6.79 -0.35
C LYS A 159 5.19 -6.11 -0.34
N CYS A 160 6.01 -6.40 -1.35
CA CYS A 160 7.34 -5.80 -1.49
C CYS A 160 7.27 -4.27 -1.59
N VAL A 161 6.27 -3.72 -2.30
CA VAL A 161 6.08 -2.27 -2.43
C VAL A 161 5.71 -1.66 -1.08
N LEU A 162 4.75 -2.22 -0.36
CA LEU A 162 4.29 -1.65 0.92
C LEU A 162 5.37 -1.66 1.99
N GLN A 163 6.20 -2.71 2.05
CA GLN A 163 7.30 -2.83 3.03
C GLN A 163 8.57 -2.06 2.62
N ASN A 164 8.58 -1.39 1.46
CA ASN A 164 9.76 -0.69 0.99
C ASN A 164 9.88 0.70 1.62
N ASP A 165 11.03 1.01 2.21
CA ASP A 165 11.31 2.30 2.84
C ASP A 165 11.11 3.50 1.90
N HIS A 166 11.46 3.35 0.62
CA HIS A 166 11.26 4.41 -0.37
C HIS A 166 9.78 4.67 -0.63
N PHE A 167 8.93 3.64 -0.62
CA PHE A 167 7.48 3.82 -0.74
C PHE A 167 6.89 4.57 0.45
N LEU A 168 7.26 4.16 1.68
CA LEU A 168 6.79 4.84 2.90
C LEU A 168 7.22 6.31 2.91
N GLN A 169 8.46 6.60 2.51
CA GLN A 169 8.97 7.97 2.39
C GLN A 169 8.29 8.77 1.28
N LEU A 170 7.92 8.14 0.15
CA LEU A 170 7.17 8.78 -0.92
C LEU A 170 5.76 9.19 -0.47
N LEU A 171 5.14 8.37 0.38
CA LEU A 171 3.80 8.63 0.93
C LEU A 171 3.81 9.82 1.90
N ILE A 172 4.90 10.01 2.65
CA ILE A 172 5.11 11.13 3.57
C ILE A 172 5.51 12.38 2.76
N THR A 173 4.52 13.16 2.38
CA THR A 173 4.68 14.42 1.65
C THR A 173 3.51 15.36 1.93
N ASP A 174 3.81 16.64 2.09
CA ASP A 174 2.83 17.72 2.25
C ASP A 174 2.41 18.32 0.89
N ASP A 175 3.15 18.02 -0.17
CA ASP A 175 2.82 18.47 -1.51
C ASP A 175 1.59 17.73 -2.05
N VAL A 176 0.60 18.49 -2.51
CA VAL A 176 -0.72 17.99 -2.89
C VAL A 176 -0.65 17.08 -4.12
N GLU A 177 0.13 17.44 -5.14
CA GLU A 177 0.17 16.71 -6.42
C GLU A 177 0.84 15.34 -6.23
N THR A 178 1.99 15.32 -5.57
CA THR A 178 2.72 14.09 -5.28
C THR A 178 1.99 13.23 -4.24
N ALA A 179 1.33 13.83 -3.23
CA ALA A 179 0.48 13.09 -2.29
C ALA A 179 -0.68 12.40 -3.01
N ALA A 180 -1.36 13.09 -3.94
CA ALA A 180 -2.47 12.52 -4.68
C ALA A 180 -2.02 11.33 -5.55
N ILE A 181 -0.87 11.45 -6.22
CA ILE A 181 -0.28 10.35 -7.01
C ILE A 181 0.05 9.16 -6.11
N MET A 182 0.76 9.37 -4.99
CA MET A 182 1.15 8.27 -4.11
C MET A 182 -0.03 7.59 -3.41
N MET A 183 -1.07 8.35 -3.04
CA MET A 183 -2.32 7.76 -2.56
C MET A 183 -3.04 6.95 -3.65
N SER A 184 -2.93 7.36 -4.92
CA SER A 184 -3.44 6.55 -6.04
C SER A 184 -2.67 5.25 -6.21
N VAL A 185 -1.33 5.28 -6.05
CA VAL A 185 -0.50 4.05 -6.02
C VAL A 185 -0.94 3.13 -4.89
N LEU A 186 -1.09 3.65 -3.66
CA LEU A 186 -1.59 2.87 -2.52
C LEU A 186 -2.99 2.31 -2.79
N HIS A 187 -3.88 3.10 -3.40
CA HIS A 187 -5.21 2.64 -3.78
C HIS A 187 -5.16 1.47 -4.77
N ASN A 188 -4.27 1.54 -5.76
CA ASN A 188 -4.07 0.46 -6.73
C ASN A 188 -3.52 -0.80 -6.05
N ILE A 189 -2.59 -0.68 -5.11
CA ILE A 189 -2.09 -1.81 -4.32
C ILE A 189 -3.25 -2.50 -3.60
N LEU A 190 -4.06 -1.74 -2.85
CA LEU A 190 -5.18 -2.31 -2.08
C LEU A 190 -6.29 -2.86 -2.98
N ARG A 191 -6.45 -2.33 -4.20
CA ARG A 191 -7.42 -2.84 -5.17
C ARG A 191 -6.98 -4.16 -5.78
N VAL A 192 -5.68 -4.32 -6.06
CA VAL A 192 -5.11 -5.54 -6.65
C VAL A 192 -4.97 -6.64 -5.61
N ASN A 193 -4.53 -6.30 -4.40
CA ASN A 193 -4.33 -7.24 -3.32
C ASN A 193 -4.62 -6.57 -1.97
N SER A 194 -5.85 -6.70 -1.47
CA SER A 194 -6.22 -6.18 -0.15
C SER A 194 -5.74 -7.04 1.01
N SER A 195 -5.45 -8.34 0.79
CA SER A 195 -4.93 -9.24 1.84
C SER A 195 -3.53 -8.88 2.29
N VAL A 196 -2.78 -8.17 1.44
CA VAL A 196 -1.46 -7.66 1.75
C VAL A 196 -1.38 -6.93 3.09
N LEU A 197 -2.45 -6.24 3.50
CA LEU A 197 -2.51 -5.49 4.76
C LEU A 197 -2.37 -6.37 6.01
N LEU A 198 -2.71 -7.66 5.91
CA LEU A 198 -2.51 -8.63 7.00
C LEU A 198 -1.22 -9.43 6.85
N GLU A 199 -0.54 -9.33 5.71
CA GLU A 199 0.69 -10.05 5.41
C GLU A 199 1.96 -9.24 5.71
N VAL A 200 1.85 -7.91 5.76
CA VAL A 200 2.92 -7.00 6.17
C VAL A 200 3.09 -6.99 7.68
N ASP A 201 4.26 -6.57 8.14
CA ASP A 201 4.53 -6.33 9.55
C ASP A 201 3.70 -5.17 10.12
N GLU A 202 3.52 -5.20 11.44
CA GLU A 202 2.72 -4.24 12.18
C GLU A 202 3.24 -2.80 12.06
N GLU A 203 4.57 -2.62 11.98
CA GLU A 203 5.21 -1.30 11.83
C GLU A 203 4.86 -0.67 10.47
N THR A 204 4.95 -1.44 9.39
CA THR A 204 4.56 -1.00 8.04
C THR A 204 3.08 -0.66 7.98
N LEU A 205 2.21 -1.53 8.52
CA LEU A 205 0.77 -1.27 8.55
C LEU A 205 0.46 0.02 9.30
N HIS A 206 1.06 0.21 10.49
CA HIS A 206 0.88 1.42 11.26
C HIS A 206 1.40 2.66 10.56
N SER A 207 2.56 2.58 9.90
CA SER A 207 3.12 3.72 9.15
C SER A 207 2.17 4.20 8.05
N VAL A 208 1.58 3.27 7.30
CA VAL A 208 0.58 3.61 6.27
C VAL A 208 -0.67 4.22 6.89
N LEU A 209 -1.22 3.63 7.95
CA LEU A 209 -2.44 4.14 8.58
C LEU A 209 -2.22 5.49 9.27
N ASP A 210 -1.08 5.67 9.95
CA ASP A 210 -0.70 6.90 10.61
C ASP A 210 -0.60 8.02 9.58
N GLU A 211 0.00 7.78 8.42
CA GLU A 211 0.09 8.77 7.35
C GLU A 211 -1.29 9.13 6.77
N LEU A 212 -2.19 8.16 6.56
CA LEU A 212 -3.55 8.45 6.08
C LEU A 212 -4.35 9.29 7.07
N VAL A 213 -4.28 8.96 8.36
CA VAL A 213 -4.96 9.71 9.42
C VAL A 213 -4.32 11.09 9.60
N TYR A 214 -2.99 11.17 9.50
CA TYR A 214 -2.27 12.44 9.53
C TYR A 214 -2.74 13.36 8.41
N LYS A 215 -2.75 12.89 7.15
CA LYS A 215 -3.24 13.67 6.00
C LYS A 215 -4.68 14.16 6.20
N LEU A 216 -5.57 13.33 6.73
CA LEU A 216 -6.95 13.75 7.06
C LEU A 216 -7.02 14.84 8.13
N SER A 217 -6.04 14.90 9.02
CA SER A 217 -5.98 15.89 10.10
C SER A 217 -5.31 17.19 9.68
N SER A 218 -4.27 17.11 8.85
CA SER A 218 -3.42 18.25 8.49
C SER A 218 -3.92 19.01 7.27
N THR A 219 -4.63 18.35 6.34
CA THR A 219 -5.07 18.98 5.09
C THR A 219 -6.47 19.60 5.17
N ALA A 220 -6.66 20.70 4.45
CA ALA A 220 -7.98 21.25 4.13
C ALA A 220 -8.41 20.92 2.68
N ASN A 221 -7.56 20.24 1.91
CA ASN A 221 -7.83 19.95 0.51
C ASN A 221 -8.82 18.77 0.37
N PRO A 222 -10.00 18.97 -0.24
CA PRO A 222 -11.01 17.92 -0.38
C PRO A 222 -10.54 16.75 -1.25
N VAL A 223 -9.61 16.94 -2.19
CA VAL A 223 -9.05 15.85 -3.00
C VAL A 223 -8.23 14.90 -2.13
N ILE A 224 -7.41 15.44 -1.25
CA ILE A 224 -6.59 14.65 -0.33
C ILE A 224 -7.46 13.98 0.72
N GLY A 225 -8.39 14.74 1.31
CA GLY A 225 -9.34 14.19 2.29
C GLY A 225 -10.19 13.06 1.71
N ASN A 226 -10.70 13.21 0.49
CA ASN A 226 -11.46 12.16 -0.21
C ASN A 226 -10.59 10.92 -0.45
N SER A 227 -9.36 11.10 -0.93
CA SER A 227 -8.45 9.99 -1.24
C SER A 227 -8.10 9.21 0.02
N ALA A 228 -7.73 9.88 1.11
CA ALA A 228 -7.47 9.25 2.39
C ALA A 228 -8.71 8.56 2.98
N THR A 229 -9.89 9.20 2.90
CA THR A 229 -11.16 8.60 3.32
C THR A 229 -11.47 7.31 2.55
N LYS A 230 -11.29 7.31 1.22
CA LYS A 230 -11.47 6.12 0.38
C LYS A 230 -10.51 4.99 0.73
N LEU A 231 -9.24 5.32 1.00
CA LEU A 231 -8.25 4.33 1.40
C LEU A 231 -8.60 3.71 2.76
N LEU A 232 -8.96 4.51 3.76
CA LEU A 232 -9.44 4.00 5.05
C LEU A 232 -10.73 3.19 4.91
N LEU A 233 -11.62 3.55 3.98
CA LEU A 233 -12.81 2.75 3.66
C LEU A 233 -12.44 1.40 3.07
N LEU A 234 -11.46 1.32 2.18
CA LEU A 234 -10.96 0.04 1.64
C LEU A 234 -10.37 -0.83 2.75
N VAL A 235 -9.55 -0.24 3.63
CA VAL A 235 -8.99 -0.92 4.82
C VAL A 235 -10.11 -1.46 5.70
N ALA A 236 -11.11 -0.63 6.02
CA ALA A 236 -12.23 -1.01 6.88
C ALA A 236 -13.12 -2.10 6.26
N LYS A 237 -13.31 -2.07 4.93
CA LYS A 237 -14.07 -3.10 4.21
C LYS A 237 -13.37 -4.45 4.17
N PHE A 238 -12.04 -4.47 4.27
CA PHE A 238 -11.28 -5.71 4.13
C PHE A 238 -11.51 -6.69 5.30
N GLY A 239 -11.56 -6.20 6.54
CA GLY A 239 -11.77 -7.09 7.67
C GLY A 239 -12.05 -6.39 8.99
N LYS A 240 -12.81 -7.08 9.85
CA LYS A 240 -13.19 -6.57 11.18
C LYS A 240 -11.97 -6.21 12.02
N GLN A 241 -10.91 -7.01 12.00
CA GLN A 241 -9.67 -6.75 12.74
C GLN A 241 -9.06 -5.38 12.41
N LEU A 242 -9.12 -4.94 11.14
CA LEU A 242 -8.60 -3.63 10.74
C LEU A 242 -9.50 -2.49 11.21
N VAL A 243 -10.83 -2.70 11.24
CA VAL A 243 -11.75 -1.75 11.88
C VAL A 243 -11.45 -1.61 13.36
N GLU A 244 -11.19 -2.73 14.05
CA GLU A 244 -10.81 -2.74 15.46
C GLU A 244 -9.52 -1.96 15.69
N LEU A 245 -8.51 -2.20 14.87
CA LEU A 245 -7.24 -1.47 14.90
C LEU A 245 -7.46 0.04 14.72
N LEU A 246 -8.23 0.45 13.70
CA LEU A 246 -8.55 1.85 13.43
C LEU A 246 -9.23 2.52 14.64
N THR A 247 -10.21 1.84 15.24
CA THR A 247 -10.94 2.40 16.40
C THR A 247 -10.12 2.44 17.68
N ALA A 248 -9.24 1.45 17.90
CA ALA A 248 -8.40 1.38 19.09
C ALA A 248 -7.24 2.39 19.05
N ARG A 249 -6.57 2.51 17.90
CA ARG A 249 -5.41 3.39 17.71
C ARG A 249 -5.82 4.85 17.54
N TYR A 250 -6.87 5.13 16.76
CA TYR A 250 -7.26 6.50 16.41
C TYR A 250 -8.59 6.90 17.05
N LYS A 251 -8.59 7.11 18.38
CA LYS A 251 -9.80 7.47 19.15
C LYS A 251 -10.54 8.70 18.64
N GLY A 252 -9.82 9.64 18.01
CA GLY A 252 -10.38 10.86 17.43
C GLY A 252 -10.92 10.73 15.99
N LEU A 253 -10.68 9.60 15.30
CA LEU A 253 -10.94 9.46 13.87
C LEU A 253 -12.41 9.70 13.49
N LYS A 254 -13.35 9.15 14.27
CA LYS A 254 -14.81 9.36 14.07
C LYS A 254 -15.18 10.85 14.15
N GLY A 255 -14.63 11.55 15.14
CA GLY A 255 -14.86 12.98 15.34
C GLY A 255 -14.24 13.82 14.23
N LEU A 256 -13.03 13.45 13.80
CA LEU A 256 -12.33 14.09 12.68
C LEU A 256 -13.15 14.00 11.39
N LEU A 257 -13.55 12.78 11.02
CA LEU A 257 -14.35 12.50 9.83
C LEU A 257 -15.69 13.25 9.84
N SER A 258 -16.45 13.13 10.92
CA SER A 258 -17.79 13.75 11.02
C SER A 258 -17.76 15.27 11.08
N LYS A 259 -16.76 15.88 11.74
CA LYS A 259 -16.72 17.34 11.93
C LYS A 259 -16.03 18.08 10.79
N GLN A 260 -14.94 17.52 10.24
CA GLN A 260 -14.09 18.23 9.28
C GLN A 260 -14.49 17.97 7.82
N TRP A 261 -15.01 16.78 7.53
CA TRP A 261 -15.16 16.30 6.15
C TRP A 261 -16.61 16.21 5.66
N THR A 262 -17.59 16.34 6.55
CA THR A 262 -19.01 16.41 6.16
C THR A 262 -19.28 17.61 5.25
N GLY A 263 -19.99 17.38 4.14
CA GLY A 263 -20.35 18.39 3.15
C GLY A 263 -19.20 18.80 2.23
N LYS A 264 -18.09 18.06 2.20
CA LYS A 264 -16.92 18.35 1.34
C LYS A 264 -16.97 17.67 -0.03
N GLY A 265 -18.11 17.09 -0.41
CA GLY A 265 -18.35 16.55 -1.76
C GLY A 265 -18.03 15.06 -1.95
N PHE A 266 -17.83 14.31 -0.87
CA PHE A 266 -17.58 12.86 -0.90
C PHE A 266 -18.30 12.11 0.23
N ASP A 267 -19.44 12.65 0.67
CA ASP A 267 -20.21 12.17 1.82
C ASP A 267 -20.63 10.70 1.72
N ARG A 268 -20.82 10.17 0.50
CA ARG A 268 -21.16 8.75 0.30
C ARG A 268 -20.09 7.82 0.89
N ASP A 269 -18.83 8.05 0.53
CA ASP A 269 -17.73 7.18 0.96
C ASP A 269 -17.38 7.48 2.44
N LEU A 270 -17.51 8.74 2.85
CA LEU A 270 -17.38 9.16 4.25
C LEU A 270 -18.39 8.46 5.17
N ASN A 271 -19.67 8.47 4.82
CA ASN A 271 -20.73 7.86 5.62
C ASN A 271 -20.56 6.34 5.70
N GLN A 272 -20.19 5.67 4.59
CA GLN A 272 -19.88 4.24 4.63
C GLN A 272 -18.74 3.91 5.61
N LEU A 273 -17.69 4.75 5.67
CA LEU A 273 -16.60 4.56 6.62
C LEU A 273 -17.08 4.79 8.05
N LEU A 274 -17.84 5.86 8.30
CA LEU A 274 -18.41 6.15 9.62
C LEU A 274 -19.30 5.00 10.11
N ASP A 275 -20.17 4.45 9.26
CA ASP A 275 -21.06 3.34 9.60
C ASP A 275 -20.27 2.12 10.07
N LEU A 276 -19.19 1.76 9.36
CA LEU A 276 -18.31 0.66 9.76
C LEU A 276 -17.61 0.93 11.10
N LEU A 277 -17.15 2.16 11.32
CA LEU A 277 -16.50 2.55 12.58
C LEU A 277 -17.48 2.60 13.77
N TYR A 278 -18.74 3.00 13.55
CA TYR A 278 -19.78 3.07 14.58
C TYR A 278 -20.43 1.71 14.89
N SER A 279 -20.54 0.81 13.92
CA SER A 279 -21.17 -0.51 14.07
C SER A 279 -20.61 -1.37 15.21
N LYS A 280 -19.35 -1.17 15.62
CA LYS A 280 -18.77 -1.86 16.78
C LYS A 280 -19.18 -1.26 18.13
N GLN A 281 -19.43 0.06 18.19
CA GLN A 281 -19.71 0.76 19.44
C GLN A 281 -21.08 0.36 20.03
N SER A 282 -22.01 -0.10 19.20
CA SER A 282 -23.28 -0.69 19.65
C SER A 282 -23.11 -2.11 20.21
N ASN A 283 -22.24 -2.93 19.62
CA ASN A 283 -22.08 -4.33 20.01
C ASN A 283 -21.25 -4.49 21.29
N GLU A 284 -20.19 -3.70 21.48
CA GLU A 284 -19.36 -3.76 22.70
C GLU A 284 -20.09 -3.19 23.93
N LYS A 285 -20.86 -2.11 23.75
CA LYS A 285 -21.71 -1.57 24.84
C LYS A 285 -22.79 -2.57 25.24
N GLY A 286 -23.48 -3.17 24.28
CA GLY A 286 -24.52 -4.18 24.54
C GLY A 286 -23.99 -5.39 25.30
N GLN A 287 -22.85 -5.96 24.87
CA GLN A 287 -22.23 -7.10 25.57
C GLN A 287 -21.74 -6.74 26.98
N MET A 288 -21.17 -5.56 27.18
CA MET A 288 -20.71 -5.11 28.50
C MET A 288 -21.89 -4.88 29.46
N GLU A 289 -23.00 -4.31 28.97
CA GLU A 289 -24.23 -4.14 29.75
C GLU A 289 -24.88 -5.49 30.09
N GLU A 290 -24.95 -6.43 29.16
CA GLU A 290 -25.45 -7.79 29.41
C GLU A 290 -24.60 -8.54 30.44
N GLN A 291 -23.27 -8.48 30.33
CA GLN A 291 -22.36 -9.08 31.30
C GLN A 291 -22.48 -8.44 32.69
N HIS A 292 -22.63 -7.11 32.74
CA HIS A 292 -22.85 -6.40 33.98
C HIS A 292 -24.20 -6.79 34.63
N GLN A 293 -25.26 -6.90 33.82
CA GLN A 293 -26.58 -7.32 34.28
C GLN A 293 -26.55 -8.77 34.78
N ALA A 294 -25.91 -9.69 34.06
CA ALA A 294 -25.71 -11.06 34.48
C ALA A 294 -24.93 -11.15 35.81
N ALA A 295 -23.83 -10.39 35.93
CA ALA A 295 -23.05 -10.33 37.17
C ALA A 295 -23.90 -9.81 38.34
N CYS A 296 -24.70 -8.77 38.14
CA CYS A 296 -25.61 -8.24 39.14
C CYS A 296 -26.66 -9.28 39.60
N ILE A 297 -27.23 -10.05 38.66
CA ILE A 297 -28.19 -11.12 38.97
C ILE A 297 -27.53 -12.22 39.81
N ILE A 298 -26.34 -12.69 39.41
CA ILE A 298 -25.60 -13.73 40.15
C ILE A 298 -25.25 -13.24 41.56
N GLN A 299 -24.78 -12.01 41.68
CA GLN A 299 -24.44 -11.41 42.98
C GLN A 299 -25.67 -11.26 43.87
N ALA A 300 -26.82 -10.83 43.34
CA ALA A 300 -28.07 -10.71 44.07
C ALA A 300 -28.56 -12.09 44.57
N ALA A 301 -28.53 -13.10 43.70
CA ALA A 301 -28.91 -14.46 44.04
C ALA A 301 -28.02 -15.05 45.15
N TRP A 302 -26.70 -14.84 45.06
CA TRP A 302 -25.73 -15.30 46.06
C TRP A 302 -25.90 -14.59 47.40
N ARG A 303 -26.05 -13.26 47.41
CA ARG A 303 -26.33 -12.47 48.62
C ARG A 303 -27.63 -12.94 49.28
N GLY A 304 -28.68 -13.19 48.49
CA GLY A 304 -29.94 -13.75 48.97
C GLY A 304 -29.79 -15.15 49.57
N PHE A 305 -29.02 -16.04 48.94
CA PHE A 305 -28.72 -17.37 49.46
C PHE A 305 -27.96 -17.32 50.79
N GLN A 306 -26.93 -16.48 50.87
CA GLN A 306 -26.17 -16.26 52.12
C GLN A 306 -27.08 -15.77 53.26
N MET A 307 -27.93 -14.78 53.00
CA MET A 307 -28.86 -14.25 54.00
C MET A 307 -29.83 -15.34 54.48
N ARG A 308 -30.43 -16.10 53.56
CA ARG A 308 -31.33 -17.22 53.92
C ARG A 308 -30.61 -18.29 54.73
N LYS A 309 -29.34 -18.60 54.42
CA LYS A 309 -28.52 -19.54 55.19
C LYS A 309 -28.25 -19.04 56.62
N ARG A 310 -28.02 -17.73 56.81
CA ARG A 310 -27.87 -17.11 58.14
C ARG A 310 -29.18 -17.14 58.92
N LEU A 311 -30.30 -16.75 58.30
CA LEU A 311 -31.63 -16.77 58.91
C LEU A 311 -32.05 -18.17 59.35
N LYS A 312 -31.71 -19.22 58.59
CA LYS A 312 -31.97 -20.61 59.01
C LYS A 312 -31.20 -21.03 60.27
N LYS A 313 -30.06 -20.40 60.57
CA LYS A 313 -29.25 -20.68 61.78
C LYS A 313 -29.65 -19.82 62.98
N LEU A 314 -30.38 -18.73 62.76
CA LEU A 314 -30.82 -17.83 63.84
C LEU A 314 -31.67 -18.54 64.92
N PRO A 315 -32.67 -19.39 64.58
CA PRO A 315 -33.46 -20.09 65.59
C PRO A 315 -32.61 -20.94 66.55
N GLN A 316 -31.60 -21.64 66.01
CA GLN A 316 -30.68 -22.45 66.82
C GLN A 316 -29.79 -21.59 67.72
N ALA A 317 -29.28 -20.47 67.20
CA ALA A 317 -28.50 -19.51 67.99
C ALA A 317 -29.35 -18.90 69.12
N VAL A 318 -30.59 -18.50 68.81
CA VAL A 318 -31.54 -17.96 69.80
C VAL A 318 -31.89 -19.00 70.86
N THR A 319 -32.11 -20.26 70.48
CA THR A 319 -32.43 -21.34 71.44
C THR A 319 -31.24 -21.66 72.34
N THR A 320 -30.01 -21.61 71.80
CA THR A 320 -28.78 -21.82 72.58
C THR A 320 -28.59 -20.70 73.60
N LEU A 321 -28.82 -19.46 73.19
CA LEU A 321 -28.71 -18.28 74.04
C LEU A 321 -29.83 -18.28 75.12
N GLN A 322 -31.06 -18.64 74.76
CA GLN A 322 -32.14 -18.82 75.73
C GLN A 322 -31.85 -19.91 76.78
N ARG A 323 -31.11 -20.96 76.41
CA ARG A 323 -30.68 -22.01 77.34
C ARG A 323 -29.57 -21.58 78.29
N SER A 324 -28.74 -20.61 77.93
CA SER A 324 -27.68 -20.11 78.83
C SER A 324 -28.17 -19.09 79.86
N PHE A 325 -29.41 -18.58 79.71
CA PHE A 325 -30.05 -17.65 80.65
C PHE A 325 -31.12 -18.33 81.54
N ARG A 326 -31.31 -19.65 81.40
CA ARG A 326 -32.11 -20.48 82.31
C ARG A 326 -31.18 -21.26 83.21
#